data_AF-Q4E676-F1
#
_entry.id   AF-Q4E676-F1
#
_cell.length_a   1.000
_cell.length_b   1.000
_cell.length_c   1.000
_cell.angle_alpha   90.00
_cell.angle_beta   90.00
_cell.angle_gamma   90.00
#
_symmetry.space_group_name_H-M   'P 1'
#
loop_
_entity.id
_entity.type
_entity.pdbx_description
1 polymer ?
#
loop_
_entity_poly.entity_id
_entity_poly.type
_entity_poly.pdbx_seq_one_letter_code
_entity_poly.pdbx_strand_id
1 'polypeptide(L)'
;MQSFRANKRDVENILHDFSTFLRQFQGSNGLRCFLDQGKLSLLSAIGEFKQSSDEIYDRRMKVLSQTRVSLMKLSDHFDAVGNAIETLFAQLDGLLSELHNFKEICENHLEMATETFSEQAEFISINSLKVKLRALSQELTSSIRTNCCGIQSSSIEQLDKAYLDVKCEVSRTQTAFDVWRRDAEVCESKLLKSRSGSSHDQVRELEFKLRRLLERLHESGDKYHEALQGSMNKTSFLLEQVSMATWAACNVFFLHLSVFFKDAMNVFELVASALSSVKNNRSVSRRINLEKQAAAAAATVATASSLCTTTALPRLVEEKTAPSTSPTHELEYLFSAQLGEGSVSHINLTEDEINRGTREFTDIDDIFK
;
A
#
# COMPACT_ATOMS: atom_id res chain seq x y z
N MET A 1 -30.00 36.18 37.76
CA MET A 1 -31.41 35.73 37.76
C MET A 1 -31.95 35.30 36.39
N GLN A 2 -31.38 35.73 35.26
CA GLN A 2 -31.88 35.30 33.93
C GLN A 2 -31.57 33.84 33.57
N SER A 3 -30.44 33.26 34.01
CA SER A 3 -30.11 31.84 33.71
C SER A 3 -31.07 30.84 34.36
N PHE A 4 -31.62 31.15 35.53
CA PHE A 4 -32.64 30.32 36.20
C PHE A 4 -34.00 30.32 35.47
N ARG A 5 -34.32 31.38 34.71
CA ARG A 5 -35.57 31.43 33.94
C ARG A 5 -35.47 30.65 32.63
N ALA A 6 -34.29 30.58 32.01
CA ALA A 6 -34.06 29.73 30.84
C ALA A 6 -34.23 28.25 31.22
N ASN A 7 -33.56 27.83 32.30
CA ASN A 7 -33.63 26.45 32.80
C ASN A 7 -35.06 26.01 33.19
N LYS A 8 -35.90 26.93 33.67
CA LYS A 8 -37.29 26.59 34.02
C LYS A 8 -38.17 26.33 32.80
N ARG A 9 -37.97 27.06 31.70
CA ARG A 9 -38.69 26.82 30.44
C ARG A 9 -38.25 25.52 29.78
N ASP A 10 -36.96 25.21 29.85
CA ASP A 10 -36.44 23.95 29.32
C ASP A 10 -37.00 22.75 30.10
N VAL A 11 -37.07 22.86 31.43
CA VAL A 11 -37.71 21.83 32.27
C VAL A 11 -39.21 21.69 32.01
N GLU A 12 -39.95 22.79 31.83
CA GLU A 12 -41.38 22.76 31.48
C GLU A 12 -41.62 22.14 30.10
N ASN A 13 -40.76 22.41 29.11
CA ASN A 13 -40.81 21.79 27.79
C ASN A 13 -40.53 20.29 27.87
N ILE A 14 -39.48 19.87 28.58
CA ILE A 14 -39.15 18.45 28.80
C ILE A 14 -40.30 17.72 29.48
N LEU A 15 -40.93 18.33 30.49
CA LEU A 15 -42.11 17.76 31.17
C LEU A 15 -43.32 17.66 30.24
N HIS A 16 -43.56 18.66 29.40
CA HIS A 16 -44.63 18.64 28.41
C HIS A 16 -44.40 17.55 27.36
N ASP A 17 -43.18 17.42 26.85
CA ASP A 17 -42.82 16.40 25.86
C ASP A 17 -42.88 15.00 26.46
N PHE A 18 -42.40 14.82 27.70
CA PHE A 18 -42.54 13.57 28.45
C PHE A 18 -44.01 13.21 28.71
N SER A 19 -44.84 14.18 29.06
CA SER A 19 -46.29 13.99 29.23
C SER A 19 -46.96 13.54 27.92
N THR A 20 -46.60 14.17 26.82
CA THR A 20 -47.13 13.85 25.48
C THR A 20 -46.67 12.45 25.04
N PHE A 21 -45.41 12.12 25.31
CA PHE A 21 -44.82 10.81 25.05
C PHE A 21 -45.40 9.70 25.95
N LEU A 22 -45.83 10.00 27.18
CA LEU A 22 -46.51 9.03 28.02
C LEU A 22 -47.97 8.81 27.61
N ARG A 23 -48.63 9.81 27.01
CA ARG A 23 -50.02 9.68 26.53
C ARG A 23 -50.21 8.61 25.46
N GLN A 24 -49.22 8.35 24.60
CA GLN A 24 -49.27 7.23 23.64
C GLN A 24 -49.28 5.85 24.32
N PHE A 25 -48.91 5.76 25.59
CA PHE A 25 -49.03 4.55 26.41
C PHE A 25 -50.26 4.57 27.34
N GLN A 26 -51.22 5.49 27.16
CA GLN A 26 -52.50 5.41 27.86
C GLN A 26 -53.42 4.39 27.18
N GLY A 27 -53.64 3.27 27.86
CA GLY A 27 -54.57 2.21 27.44
C GLY A 27 -54.33 0.93 28.24
N SER A 28 -55.27 -0.01 28.21
CA SER A 28 -55.16 -1.29 28.92
C SER A 28 -53.93 -2.12 28.53
N ASN A 29 -53.38 -1.88 27.34
CA ASN A 29 -52.16 -2.51 26.82
C ASN A 29 -50.93 -1.59 26.86
N GLY A 30 -51.06 -0.36 27.35
CA GLY A 30 -49.99 0.65 27.26
C GLY A 30 -48.75 0.29 28.07
N LEU A 31 -48.92 -0.24 29.28
CA LEU A 31 -47.83 -0.80 30.11
C LEU A 31 -47.14 -1.99 29.44
N ARG A 32 -47.92 -2.84 28.75
CA ARG A 32 -47.36 -3.98 28.00
C ARG A 32 -46.60 -3.50 26.77
N CYS A 33 -47.09 -2.50 26.05
CA CYS A 33 -46.38 -1.89 24.92
C CYS A 33 -45.09 -1.18 25.37
N PHE A 34 -45.13 -0.51 26.52
CA PHE A 34 -43.97 0.11 27.16
C PHE A 34 -42.94 -0.95 27.59
N LEU A 35 -43.37 -2.12 28.10
CA LEU A 35 -42.47 -3.21 28.49
C LEU A 35 -41.93 -3.98 27.27
N ASP A 36 -42.75 -4.24 26.25
CA ASP A 36 -42.37 -4.96 25.04
C ASP A 36 -41.45 -4.10 24.13
N GLN A 37 -41.59 -2.77 24.14
CA GLN A 37 -40.66 -1.82 23.49
C GLN A 37 -39.54 -1.33 24.44
N GLY A 38 -39.57 -1.79 25.70
CA GLY A 38 -39.02 -1.11 26.87
C GLY A 38 -37.55 -1.32 27.21
N LYS A 39 -36.74 -1.90 26.32
CA LYS A 39 -35.30 -1.98 26.60
C LYS A 39 -34.49 -0.77 26.15
N LEU A 40 -34.96 0.04 25.19
CA LEU A 40 -34.17 1.15 24.65
C LEU A 40 -34.95 2.41 24.22
N SER A 41 -36.29 2.39 24.08
CA SER A 41 -36.97 3.43 23.27
C SER A 41 -37.59 4.63 24.00
N LEU A 42 -37.81 4.63 25.31
CA LEU A 42 -38.52 5.76 25.94
C LEU A 42 -37.64 7.01 26.12
N LEU A 43 -36.39 6.80 26.51
CA LEU A 43 -35.43 7.87 26.78
C LEU A 43 -34.59 8.19 25.54
N SER A 44 -34.40 7.21 24.65
CA SER A 44 -33.79 7.44 23.32
C SER A 44 -34.65 8.36 22.44
N ALA A 45 -35.98 8.33 22.59
CA ALA A 45 -36.88 9.20 21.84
C ALA A 45 -36.88 10.68 22.29
N ILE A 46 -36.31 11.00 23.47
CA ILE A 46 -36.27 12.36 24.03
C ILE A 46 -34.99 13.12 23.59
N GLY A 47 -34.19 12.56 22.68
CA GLY A 47 -33.18 13.32 21.92
C GLY A 47 -31.94 13.81 22.68
N GLU A 48 -31.83 13.57 23.99
CA GLU A 48 -30.74 14.09 24.82
C GLU A 48 -30.01 13.03 25.69
N PHE A 49 -30.23 11.74 25.46
CA PHE A 49 -29.37 10.74 26.09
C PHE A 49 -28.08 10.55 25.29
N LYS A 50 -26.96 10.99 25.90
CA LYS A 50 -25.61 10.56 25.53
C LYS A 50 -25.64 9.06 25.23
N GLN A 51 -25.02 8.65 24.12
CA GLN A 51 -24.81 7.22 23.79
C GLN A 51 -24.44 6.47 25.05
N SER A 52 -25.06 5.31 25.27
CA SER A 52 -24.72 4.49 26.44
C SER A 52 -23.22 4.19 26.41
N SER A 53 -22.59 4.08 27.59
CA SER A 53 -21.17 3.73 27.66
C SER A 53 -20.87 2.44 26.89
N ASP A 54 -21.84 1.52 26.83
CA ASP A 54 -21.76 0.27 26.06
C ASP A 54 -21.72 0.53 24.54
N GLU A 55 -22.59 1.40 24.01
CA GLU A 55 -22.58 1.77 22.58
C GLU A 55 -21.27 2.46 22.16
N ILE A 56 -20.74 3.35 23.02
CA ILE A 56 -19.47 4.02 22.79
C ILE A 56 -18.33 2.99 22.77
N TYR A 57 -18.36 2.05 23.73
CA TYR A 57 -17.39 0.98 23.84
C TYR A 57 -17.42 0.05 22.62
N ASP A 58 -18.59 -0.40 22.19
CA ASP A 58 -18.77 -1.26 21.02
C ASP A 58 -18.29 -0.57 19.74
N ARG A 59 -18.61 0.73 19.58
CA ARG A 59 -18.10 1.54 18.48
C ARG A 59 -16.56 1.62 18.53
N ARG A 60 -15.97 1.80 19.71
CA ARG A 60 -14.51 1.84 19.90
C ARG A 60 -13.85 0.51 19.53
N MET A 61 -14.44 -0.61 19.94
CA MET A 61 -13.99 -1.95 19.58
C MET A 61 -14.04 -2.19 18.07
N LYS A 62 -15.08 -1.70 17.40
CA LYS A 62 -15.16 -1.73 15.93
C LYS A 62 -14.05 -0.92 15.28
N VAL A 63 -13.74 0.27 15.79
CA VAL A 63 -12.65 1.12 15.28
C VAL A 63 -11.28 0.44 15.45
N LEU A 64 -11.01 -0.22 16.58
CA LEU A 64 -9.77 -0.99 16.74
C LEU A 64 -9.66 -2.11 15.70
N SER A 65 -10.75 -2.86 15.49
CA SER A 65 -10.78 -3.93 14.50
C SER A 65 -10.56 -3.41 13.07
N GLN A 66 -11.19 -2.29 12.72
CA GLN A 66 -10.98 -1.63 11.42
C GLN A 66 -9.54 -1.12 11.27
N THR A 67 -8.99 -0.51 12.32
CA THR A 67 -7.59 -0.04 12.35
C THR A 67 -6.64 -1.19 12.09
N ARG A 68 -6.81 -2.31 12.82
CA ARG A 68 -6.01 -3.53 12.61
C ARG A 68 -6.02 -3.99 11.16
N VAL A 69 -7.19 -4.09 10.53
CA VAL A 69 -7.31 -4.49 9.11
C VAL A 69 -6.61 -3.49 8.19
N SER A 70 -6.74 -2.19 8.45
CA SER A 70 -6.06 -1.14 7.67
C SER A 70 -4.53 -1.23 7.79
N LEU A 71 -3.98 -1.50 8.98
CA LEU A 71 -2.54 -1.67 9.18
C LEU A 71 -2.00 -2.91 8.46
N MET A 72 -2.74 -4.03 8.50
CA MET A 72 -2.37 -5.24 7.75
C MET A 72 -2.28 -4.94 6.26
N LYS A 73 -3.32 -4.32 5.69
CA LYS A 73 -3.30 -3.90 4.29
C LYS A 73 -2.15 -2.97 3.99
N LEU A 74 -1.88 -1.99 4.84
CA LEU A 74 -0.77 -1.05 4.64
C LEU A 74 0.59 -1.77 4.65
N SER A 75 0.78 -2.74 5.55
CA SER A 75 1.97 -3.60 5.58
C SER A 75 2.11 -4.40 4.29
N ASP A 76 1.02 -4.94 3.74
CA ASP A 76 1.05 -5.67 2.46
C ASP A 76 1.47 -4.76 1.30
N HIS A 77 1.04 -3.49 1.30
CA HIS A 77 1.46 -2.53 0.27
C HIS A 77 2.95 -2.17 0.40
N PHE A 78 3.47 -1.99 1.63
CA PHE A 78 4.90 -1.76 1.83
C PHE A 78 5.74 -2.94 1.33
N ASP A 79 5.36 -4.17 1.69
CA ASP A 79 6.06 -5.37 1.26
C ASP A 79 5.98 -5.57 -0.25
N ALA A 80 4.81 -5.30 -0.87
CA ALA A 80 4.64 -5.35 -2.32
C ALA A 80 5.59 -4.39 -3.06
N VAL A 81 5.77 -3.16 -2.55
CA VAL A 81 6.74 -2.22 -3.13
C VAL A 81 8.17 -2.74 -2.97
N GLY A 82 8.53 -3.28 -1.80
CA GLY A 82 9.82 -3.92 -1.59
C GLY A 82 10.10 -5.03 -2.60
N ASN A 83 9.15 -5.96 -2.76
CA ASN A 83 9.26 -7.08 -3.70
C ASN A 83 9.36 -6.62 -5.17
N ALA A 84 8.64 -5.56 -5.55
CA ALA A 84 8.73 -4.98 -6.88
C ALA A 84 10.13 -4.40 -7.15
N ILE A 85 10.74 -3.75 -6.17
CA ILE A 85 12.10 -3.20 -6.28
C ILE A 85 13.13 -4.33 -6.38
N GLU A 86 13.03 -5.38 -5.57
CA GLU A 86 13.93 -6.54 -5.68
C GLU A 86 13.83 -7.20 -7.06
N THR A 87 12.61 -7.33 -7.59
CA THR A 87 12.36 -7.90 -8.92
C THR A 87 12.97 -7.05 -10.02
N LEU A 88 12.77 -5.72 -9.98
CA LEU A 88 13.34 -4.78 -10.95
C LEU A 88 14.88 -4.88 -10.97
N PHE A 89 15.50 -4.92 -9.79
CA PHE A 89 16.96 -4.96 -9.69
C PHE A 89 17.53 -6.33 -10.08
N ALA A 90 16.79 -7.42 -9.88
CA ALA A 90 17.15 -8.72 -10.42
C ALA A 90 17.10 -8.74 -11.96
N GLN A 91 16.11 -8.08 -12.58
CA GLN A 91 16.02 -7.94 -14.04
C GLN A 91 17.15 -7.07 -14.60
N LEU A 92 17.47 -5.95 -13.94
CA LEU A 92 18.61 -5.11 -14.30
C LEU A 92 19.95 -5.87 -14.20
N ASP A 93 20.09 -6.70 -13.17
CA ASP A 93 21.25 -7.58 -13.00
C ASP A 93 21.40 -8.58 -14.15
N GLY A 94 20.28 -9.17 -14.60
CA GLY A 94 20.21 -10.02 -15.78
C GLY A 94 20.57 -9.27 -17.06
N LEU A 95 20.00 -8.08 -17.27
CA LEU A 95 20.28 -7.23 -18.44
C LEU A 95 21.77 -6.87 -18.55
N LEU A 96 22.39 -6.46 -17.45
CA LEU A 96 23.82 -6.12 -17.44
C LEU A 96 24.72 -7.35 -17.66
N SER A 97 24.28 -8.53 -17.23
CA SER A 97 25.01 -9.79 -17.46
C SER A 97 24.91 -10.22 -18.92
N GLU A 98 23.73 -10.12 -19.53
CA GLU A 98 23.55 -10.36 -20.98
C GLU A 98 24.33 -9.36 -21.82
N LEU A 99 24.42 -8.10 -21.39
CA LEU A 99 25.24 -7.09 -22.06
C LEU A 99 26.73 -7.42 -21.99
N HIS A 100 27.21 -7.98 -20.88
CA HIS A 100 28.56 -8.49 -20.75
C HIS A 100 28.80 -9.72 -21.66
N ASN A 101 27.84 -10.64 -21.74
CA ASN A 101 27.95 -11.78 -22.66
C ASN A 101 27.95 -11.34 -24.13
N PHE A 102 27.08 -10.39 -24.49
CA PHE A 102 27.07 -9.76 -25.80
C PHE A 102 28.43 -9.13 -26.12
N LYS A 103 29.03 -8.47 -25.12
CA LYS A 103 30.40 -7.96 -25.23
C LYS A 103 31.38 -9.08 -25.56
N GLU A 104 31.41 -10.14 -24.75
CA GLU A 104 32.36 -11.23 -24.94
C GLU A 104 32.22 -11.95 -26.28
N ILE A 105 30.99 -12.07 -26.80
CA ILE A 105 30.72 -12.71 -28.09
C ILE A 105 31.08 -11.75 -29.23
N CYS A 106 30.46 -10.57 -29.30
CA CYS A 106 30.61 -9.70 -30.46
C CYS A 106 31.93 -8.93 -30.46
N GLU A 107 32.41 -8.50 -29.30
CA GLU A 107 33.54 -7.57 -29.18
C GLU A 107 34.87 -8.30 -29.21
N ASN A 108 35.03 -9.39 -28.46
CA ASN A 108 36.27 -10.17 -28.51
C ASN A 108 36.54 -10.74 -29.92
N HIS A 109 35.49 -11.05 -30.70
CA HIS A 109 35.64 -11.46 -32.10
C HIS A 109 36.06 -10.31 -33.03
N LEU A 110 35.77 -9.05 -32.68
CA LEU A 110 36.16 -7.85 -33.45
C LEU A 110 37.54 -7.30 -33.02
N GLU A 111 37.95 -7.52 -31.76
CA GLU A 111 39.15 -6.96 -31.14
C GLU A 111 40.42 -7.82 -31.25
N MET A 112 40.38 -8.98 -31.93
CA MET A 112 41.60 -9.75 -32.29
C MET A 112 42.65 -8.95 -33.09
N ALA A 113 42.38 -7.68 -33.42
CA ALA A 113 43.27 -6.76 -34.13
C ALA A 113 43.92 -5.66 -33.26
N THR A 114 43.47 -5.37 -32.02
CA THR A 114 44.08 -4.30 -31.20
C THR A 114 43.79 -4.50 -29.72
N GLU A 115 44.78 -4.99 -28.96
CA GLU A 115 44.76 -5.03 -27.50
C GLU A 115 44.76 -3.61 -26.92
N THR A 116 43.62 -3.14 -26.40
CA THR A 116 43.59 -1.91 -25.59
C THR A 116 42.93 -2.13 -24.23
N PHE A 117 43.76 -2.16 -23.18
CA PHE A 117 43.42 -2.26 -21.75
C PHE A 117 42.25 -1.36 -21.26
N SER A 118 41.92 -0.29 -21.99
CA SER A 118 40.88 0.67 -21.61
C SER A 118 39.47 0.06 -21.57
N GLU A 119 39.16 -0.89 -22.45
CA GLU A 119 37.80 -1.45 -22.59
C GLU A 119 37.47 -2.48 -21.49
N GLN A 120 38.48 -3.06 -20.85
CA GLN A 120 38.27 -3.87 -19.64
C GLN A 120 37.93 -3.00 -18.43
N ALA A 121 38.53 -1.81 -18.31
CA ALA A 121 38.28 -0.91 -17.17
C ALA A 121 36.81 -0.45 -17.12
N GLU A 122 36.18 -0.21 -18.27
CA GLU A 122 34.79 0.25 -18.36
C GLU A 122 33.78 -0.85 -18.00
N PHE A 123 34.03 -2.11 -18.36
CA PHE A 123 33.16 -3.22 -17.93
C PHE A 123 33.39 -3.61 -16.46
N ILE A 124 34.62 -3.47 -15.95
CA ILE A 124 34.89 -3.58 -14.51
C ILE A 124 34.10 -2.48 -13.75
N SER A 125 34.04 -1.26 -14.28
CA SER A 125 33.25 -0.18 -13.67
C SER A 125 31.74 -0.49 -13.70
N ILE A 126 31.20 -1.00 -14.82
CA ILE A 126 29.80 -1.46 -14.90
C ILE A 126 29.51 -2.55 -13.86
N ASN A 127 30.39 -3.53 -13.70
CA ASN A 127 30.24 -4.57 -12.67
C ASN A 127 30.27 -3.99 -11.25
N SER A 128 31.12 -2.99 -10.97
CA SER A 128 31.11 -2.32 -9.67
C SER A 128 29.80 -1.54 -9.41
N LEU A 129 29.26 -0.90 -10.45
CA LEU A 129 27.99 -0.17 -10.37
C LEU A 129 26.81 -1.12 -10.18
N LYS A 130 26.86 -2.31 -10.81
CA LYS A 130 25.91 -3.40 -10.59
C LYS A 130 25.88 -3.86 -9.13
N VAL A 131 27.04 -4.05 -8.50
CA VAL A 131 27.14 -4.38 -7.07
C VAL A 131 26.56 -3.26 -6.21
N LYS A 132 26.83 -1.99 -6.55
CA LYS A 132 26.27 -0.83 -5.84
C LYS A 132 24.74 -0.77 -5.95
N LEU A 133 24.17 -0.99 -7.14
CA LEU A 133 22.72 -1.06 -7.34
C LEU A 133 22.07 -2.15 -6.49
N ARG A 134 22.67 -3.35 -6.46
CA ARG A 134 22.17 -4.45 -5.63
C ARG A 134 22.24 -4.12 -4.13
N ALA A 135 23.30 -3.47 -3.69
CA ALA A 135 23.42 -3.03 -2.30
C ALA A 135 22.33 -2.00 -1.93
N LEU A 136 22.08 -1.01 -2.80
CA LEU A 136 21.00 -0.03 -2.61
C LEU A 136 19.62 -0.69 -2.54
N SER A 137 19.32 -1.66 -3.41
CA SER A 137 18.03 -2.35 -3.38
C SER A 137 17.87 -3.16 -2.09
N GLN A 138 18.92 -3.87 -1.65
CA GLN A 138 18.90 -4.64 -0.40
C GLN A 138 18.76 -3.76 0.83
N GLU A 139 19.42 -2.60 0.84
CA GLU A 139 19.30 -1.62 1.92
C GLU A 139 17.88 -1.09 2.04
N LEU A 140 17.28 -0.68 0.91
CA LEU A 140 15.90 -0.23 0.90
C LEU A 140 14.93 -1.33 1.34
N THR A 141 15.06 -2.56 0.84
CA THR A 141 14.11 -3.63 1.17
C THR A 141 14.24 -4.10 2.61
N SER A 142 15.47 -4.16 3.13
CA SER A 142 15.74 -4.36 4.56
C SER A 142 15.12 -3.25 5.42
N SER A 143 15.23 -2.00 4.96
CA SER A 143 14.64 -0.85 5.65
C SER A 143 13.12 -0.88 5.64
N ILE A 144 12.49 -1.21 4.51
CA ILE A 144 11.03 -1.39 4.41
C ILE A 144 10.58 -2.48 5.39
N ARG A 145 11.24 -3.64 5.38
CA ARG A 145 10.90 -4.76 6.27
C ARG A 145 11.02 -4.39 7.74
N THR A 146 12.08 -3.69 8.12
CA THR A 146 12.36 -3.36 9.54
C THR A 146 11.54 -2.17 10.03
N ASN A 147 11.58 -1.05 9.30
CA ASN A 147 11.02 0.22 9.75
C ASN A 147 9.55 0.40 9.35
N CYS A 148 9.07 -0.27 8.31
CA CYS A 148 7.68 -0.14 7.89
C CYS A 148 6.89 -1.36 8.36
N CYS A 149 7.18 -2.54 7.80
CA CYS A 149 6.47 -3.78 8.13
C CYS A 149 6.67 -4.18 9.60
N GLY A 150 7.86 -3.97 10.16
CA GLY A 150 8.16 -4.24 11.57
C GLY A 150 7.38 -3.33 12.53
N ILE A 151 7.31 -2.03 12.25
CA ILE A 151 6.50 -1.08 13.05
C ILE A 151 5.01 -1.44 12.96
N GLN A 152 4.52 -1.79 11.77
CA GLN A 152 3.13 -2.20 11.57
C GLN A 152 2.81 -3.50 12.32
N SER A 153 3.69 -4.50 12.25
CA SER A 153 3.54 -5.77 12.97
C SER A 153 3.52 -5.56 14.48
N SER A 154 4.43 -4.77 15.02
CA SER A 154 4.44 -4.42 16.46
C SER A 154 3.17 -3.67 16.87
N SER A 155 2.68 -2.75 16.04
CA SER A 155 1.44 -2.01 16.29
C SER A 155 0.22 -2.95 16.30
N ILE A 156 0.16 -3.92 15.39
CA ILE A 156 -0.89 -4.94 15.35
C ILE A 156 -0.85 -5.83 16.60
N GLU A 157 0.33 -6.28 17.03
CA GLU A 157 0.48 -7.08 18.26
C GLU A 157 0.01 -6.31 19.50
N GLN A 158 0.35 -5.02 19.60
CA GLN A 158 -0.12 -4.16 20.69
C GLN A 158 -1.64 -3.97 20.66
N LEU A 159 -2.22 -3.78 19.48
CA LEU A 159 -3.68 -3.71 19.29
C LEU A 159 -4.37 -5.01 19.72
N ASP A 160 -3.86 -6.17 19.29
CA ASP A 160 -4.45 -7.47 19.59
C ASP A 160 -4.38 -7.78 21.10
N LYS A 161 -3.23 -7.50 21.73
CA LYS A 161 -3.06 -7.63 23.19
C LYS A 161 -4.04 -6.74 23.94
N ALA A 162 -4.11 -5.45 23.59
CA ALA A 162 -4.98 -4.51 24.27
C ALA A 162 -6.46 -4.83 24.05
N TYR A 163 -6.84 -5.26 22.85
CA TYR A 163 -8.20 -5.71 22.53
C TYR A 163 -8.61 -6.87 23.42
N LEU A 164 -7.77 -7.90 23.56
CA LEU A 164 -8.04 -9.05 24.42
C LEU A 164 -8.12 -8.65 25.90
N ASP A 165 -7.16 -7.86 26.40
CA ASP A 165 -7.15 -7.39 27.79
C ASP A 165 -8.46 -6.66 28.14
N VAL A 166 -8.80 -5.67 27.31
CA VAL A 166 -9.97 -4.81 27.49
C VAL A 166 -11.26 -5.62 27.39
N LYS A 167 -11.37 -6.47 26.36
CA LYS A 167 -12.55 -7.31 26.18
C LYS A 167 -12.77 -8.26 27.35
N CYS A 168 -11.70 -8.88 27.86
CA CYS A 168 -11.76 -9.75 29.02
C CYS A 168 -12.18 -8.99 30.29
N GLU A 169 -11.61 -7.81 30.54
CA GLU A 169 -11.93 -6.99 31.70
C GLU A 169 -13.38 -6.49 31.71
N VAL A 170 -13.83 -5.94 30.59
CA VAL A 170 -15.21 -5.46 30.41
C VAL A 170 -16.19 -6.63 30.49
N SER A 171 -15.91 -7.76 29.83
CA SER A 171 -16.81 -8.93 29.87
C SER A 171 -16.93 -9.51 31.28
N ARG A 172 -15.84 -9.53 32.05
CA ARG A 172 -15.82 -10.02 33.44
C ARG A 172 -16.67 -9.14 34.35
N THR A 173 -16.52 -7.82 34.26
CA THR A 173 -17.28 -6.85 35.08
C THR A 173 -18.74 -6.79 34.66
N GLN A 174 -19.04 -6.86 33.36
CA GLN A 174 -20.40 -6.99 32.83
C GLN A 174 -21.10 -8.26 33.34
N THR A 175 -20.40 -9.41 33.29
CA THR A 175 -20.96 -10.68 33.78
C THR A 175 -21.27 -10.60 35.27
N ALA A 176 -20.38 -10.01 36.07
CA ALA A 176 -20.62 -9.81 37.50
C ALA A 176 -21.83 -8.90 37.76
N PHE A 177 -21.93 -7.79 37.03
CA PHE A 177 -23.07 -6.87 37.10
C PHE A 177 -24.39 -7.58 36.74
N ASP A 178 -24.39 -8.34 35.65
CA ASP A 178 -25.56 -9.10 35.21
C ASP A 178 -26.00 -10.18 36.21
N VAL A 179 -25.05 -10.82 36.93
CA VAL A 179 -25.37 -11.78 38.00
C VAL A 179 -26.07 -11.07 39.15
N TRP A 180 -25.52 -9.96 39.66
CA TRP A 180 -26.15 -9.19 40.73
C TRP A 180 -27.51 -8.63 40.31
N ARG A 181 -27.65 -8.20 39.04
CA ARG A 181 -28.92 -7.71 38.51
C ARG A 181 -29.99 -8.80 38.53
N ARG A 182 -29.66 -9.99 38.03
CA ARG A 182 -30.56 -11.15 38.06
C ARG A 182 -30.92 -11.57 39.49
N ASP A 183 -29.96 -11.58 40.41
CA ASP A 183 -30.22 -11.93 41.80
C ASP A 183 -31.16 -10.92 42.48
N ALA A 184 -30.99 -9.62 42.20
CA ALA A 184 -31.87 -8.56 42.68
C ALA A 184 -33.28 -8.70 42.09
N GLU A 185 -33.43 -8.89 40.77
CA GLU A 185 -34.72 -9.11 40.09
C GLU A 185 -35.46 -10.34 40.64
N VAL A 186 -34.75 -11.45 40.88
CA VAL A 186 -35.33 -12.66 41.49
C VAL A 186 -35.78 -12.39 42.93
N CYS A 187 -35.00 -11.63 43.70
CA CYS A 187 -35.35 -11.28 45.08
C CYS A 187 -36.55 -10.32 45.13
N GLU A 188 -36.61 -9.34 44.23
CA GLU A 188 -37.73 -8.42 44.07
C GLU A 188 -39.01 -9.16 43.67
N SER A 189 -38.92 -10.09 42.72
CA SER A 189 -40.05 -10.94 42.32
C SER A 189 -40.56 -11.81 43.49
N LYS A 190 -39.66 -12.37 44.31
CA LYS A 190 -40.03 -13.12 45.53
C LYS A 190 -40.70 -12.23 46.57
N LEU A 191 -40.22 -11.01 46.75
CA LEU A 191 -40.79 -10.03 47.67
C LEU A 191 -42.20 -9.60 47.24
N LEU A 192 -42.41 -9.35 45.94
CA LEU A 192 -43.74 -9.04 45.39
C LEU A 192 -44.74 -10.18 45.62
N LYS A 193 -44.32 -11.44 45.44
CA LYS A 193 -45.16 -12.62 45.70
C LYS A 193 -45.46 -12.84 47.19
N SER A 194 -44.52 -12.47 48.06
CA SER A 194 -44.64 -12.71 49.50
C SER A 194 -45.55 -11.66 50.17
N ARG A 195 -45.56 -10.41 49.66
CA ARG A 195 -46.40 -9.31 50.18
C ARG A 195 -47.90 -9.62 50.27
N SER A 196 -48.43 -10.58 49.49
CA SER A 196 -49.85 -10.95 49.49
C SER A 196 -50.23 -12.07 50.46
N GLY A 197 -49.30 -12.69 51.19
CA GLY A 197 -49.68 -13.81 52.08
C GLY A 197 -48.60 -14.42 52.97
N SER A 198 -47.37 -13.93 52.96
CA SER A 198 -46.32 -14.43 53.85
C SER A 198 -46.39 -13.81 55.25
N SER A 199 -45.71 -14.40 56.23
CA SER A 199 -45.53 -13.76 57.52
C SER A 199 -44.76 -12.45 57.36
N HIS A 200 -45.05 -11.48 58.23
CA HIS A 200 -44.38 -10.18 58.22
C HIS A 200 -42.86 -10.29 58.41
N ASP A 201 -42.39 -11.29 59.15
CA ASP A 201 -40.96 -11.57 59.34
C ASP A 201 -40.29 -12.04 58.03
N GLN A 202 -40.97 -12.87 57.23
CA GLN A 202 -40.47 -13.29 55.91
C GLN A 202 -40.34 -12.11 54.94
N VAL A 203 -41.30 -11.18 54.96
CA VAL A 203 -41.22 -9.97 54.14
C VAL A 203 -40.02 -9.11 54.56
N ARG A 204 -39.81 -8.92 55.88
CA ARG A 204 -38.68 -8.15 56.40
C ARG A 204 -37.33 -8.78 56.03
N GLU A 205 -37.21 -10.10 56.10
CA GLU A 205 -35.98 -10.81 55.71
C GLU A 205 -35.69 -10.64 54.20
N LEU A 206 -36.71 -10.75 53.35
CA LEU A 206 -36.59 -10.50 51.91
C LEU A 206 -36.25 -9.05 51.58
N GLU A 207 -36.83 -8.08 52.30
CA GLU A 207 -36.50 -6.66 52.16
C GLU A 207 -35.05 -6.37 52.52
N PHE A 208 -34.55 -6.94 53.63
CA PHE A 208 -33.15 -6.83 54.02
C PHE A 208 -32.22 -7.46 52.98
N LYS A 209 -32.59 -8.64 52.46
CA LYS A 209 -31.83 -9.32 51.40
C LYS A 209 -31.81 -8.49 50.10
N LEU A 210 -32.93 -7.92 49.71
CA LEU A 210 -33.02 -7.07 48.51
C LEU A 210 -32.14 -5.82 48.66
N ARG A 211 -32.16 -5.14 49.80
CA ARG A 211 -31.28 -3.99 50.05
C ARG A 211 -29.80 -4.35 49.89
N ARG A 212 -29.36 -5.46 50.50
CA ARG A 212 -27.97 -5.94 50.36
C ARG A 212 -27.61 -6.31 48.92
N LEU A 213 -28.55 -6.85 48.15
CA LEU A 213 -28.35 -7.15 46.73
C LEU A 213 -28.27 -5.88 45.88
N LEU A 214 -29.08 -4.86 46.19
CA LEU A 214 -29.04 -3.57 45.51
C LEU A 214 -27.75 -2.79 45.80
N GLU A 215 -27.25 -2.83 47.04
CA GLU A 215 -25.94 -2.27 47.39
C GLU A 215 -24.82 -2.93 46.58
N ARG A 216 -24.81 -4.27 46.49
CA ARG A 216 -23.84 -5.02 45.68
C ARG A 216 -23.99 -4.77 44.18
N LEU A 217 -25.22 -4.60 43.70
CA LEU A 217 -25.50 -4.27 42.30
C LEU A 217 -24.95 -2.88 41.97
N HIS A 218 -25.10 -1.91 42.88
CA HIS A 218 -24.54 -0.58 42.71
C HIS A 218 -23.00 -0.61 42.67
N GLU A 219 -22.35 -1.26 43.64
CA GLU A 219 -20.89 -1.45 43.64
C GLU A 219 -20.38 -2.16 42.38
N SER A 220 -21.12 -3.15 41.89
CA SER A 220 -20.77 -3.86 40.65
C SER A 220 -21.01 -3.02 39.40
N GLY A 221 -22.02 -2.14 39.42
CA GLY A 221 -22.30 -1.18 38.36
C GLY A 221 -21.20 -0.14 38.24
N ASP A 222 -20.72 0.39 39.37
CA ASP A 222 -19.60 1.31 39.41
C ASP A 222 -18.32 0.67 38.85
N LYS A 223 -18.01 -0.57 39.26
CA LYS A 223 -16.88 -1.33 38.71
C LYS A 223 -16.99 -1.59 37.21
N TYR A 224 -18.20 -1.84 36.71
CA TYR A 224 -18.43 -2.02 35.27
C TYR A 224 -18.22 -0.70 34.51
N HIS A 225 -18.75 0.41 35.05
CA HIS A 225 -18.56 1.73 34.47
C HIS A 225 -17.08 2.16 34.46
N GLU A 226 -16.36 1.93 35.56
CA GLU A 226 -14.91 2.16 35.66
C GLU A 226 -14.14 1.31 34.64
N ALA A 227 -14.49 0.04 34.47
CA ALA A 227 -13.86 -0.82 33.47
C ALA A 227 -14.12 -0.33 32.04
N LEU A 228 -15.34 0.11 31.72
CA LEU A 228 -15.66 0.73 30.42
C LEU A 228 -14.84 2.01 30.19
N GLN A 229 -14.78 2.91 31.18
CA GLN A 229 -14.03 4.15 31.06
C GLN A 229 -12.52 3.90 30.95
N GLY A 230 -11.97 2.99 31.77
CA GLY A 230 -10.56 2.58 31.71
C GLY A 230 -10.21 1.95 30.37
N SER A 231 -11.08 1.09 29.84
CA SER A 231 -11.00 0.53 28.49
C SER A 231 -10.97 1.60 27.40
N MET A 232 -11.89 2.56 27.44
CA MET A 232 -11.95 3.65 26.46
C MET A 232 -10.67 4.50 26.48
N ASN A 233 -10.14 4.81 27.67
CA ASN A 233 -8.90 5.57 27.81
C ASN A 233 -7.69 4.78 27.27
N LYS A 234 -7.56 3.50 27.65
CA LYS A 234 -6.46 2.62 27.19
C LYS A 234 -6.46 2.47 25.67
N THR A 235 -7.63 2.24 25.09
CA THR A 235 -7.79 2.07 23.64
C THR A 235 -7.64 3.39 22.89
N SER A 236 -7.97 4.52 23.50
CA SER A 236 -7.71 5.83 22.91
C SER A 236 -6.25 6.16 22.82
N PHE A 237 -5.53 6.00 23.92
CA PHE A 237 -4.10 6.22 23.95
C PHE A 237 -3.35 5.28 22.99
N LEU A 238 -3.80 4.03 22.89
CA LEU A 238 -3.21 3.08 21.95
C LEU A 238 -3.47 3.45 20.48
N LEU A 239 -4.70 3.84 20.12
CA LEU A 239 -5.02 4.29 18.76
C LEU A 239 -4.19 5.52 18.36
N GLU A 240 -3.94 6.43 19.29
CA GLU A 240 -3.08 7.59 19.06
C GLU A 240 -1.63 7.17 18.82
N GLN A 241 -1.06 6.28 19.63
CA GLN A 241 0.29 5.75 19.42
C GLN A 241 0.43 5.02 18.08
N VAL A 242 -0.53 4.16 17.74
CA VAL A 242 -0.55 3.42 16.48
C VAL A 242 -0.64 4.37 15.29
N SER A 243 -1.48 5.40 15.40
CA SER A 243 -1.58 6.45 14.38
C SER A 243 -0.23 7.15 14.19
N MET A 244 0.39 7.61 15.27
CA MET A 244 1.70 8.29 15.22
C MET A 244 2.80 7.40 14.65
N ALA A 245 2.88 6.14 15.09
CA ALA A 245 3.84 5.16 14.58
C ALA A 245 3.62 4.87 13.09
N THR A 246 2.36 4.81 12.65
CA THR A 246 2.01 4.59 11.24
C THR A 246 2.41 5.78 10.37
N TRP A 247 2.10 7.00 10.79
CA TRP A 247 2.54 8.20 10.07
C TRP A 247 4.06 8.32 10.02
N ALA A 248 4.75 7.99 11.12
CA ALA A 248 6.22 7.96 11.15
C ALA A 248 6.79 6.91 10.17
N ALA A 249 6.22 5.70 10.16
CA ALA A 249 6.60 4.65 9.22
C ALA A 249 6.40 5.07 7.76
N CYS A 250 5.25 5.68 7.42
CA CYS A 250 4.99 6.23 6.09
C CYS A 250 6.00 7.31 5.70
N ASN A 251 6.35 8.22 6.63
CA ASN A 251 7.33 9.27 6.37
C ASN A 251 8.72 8.67 6.10
N VAL A 252 9.17 7.74 6.94
CA VAL A 252 10.44 7.02 6.75
C VAL A 252 10.44 6.26 5.42
N PHE A 253 9.34 5.60 5.08
CA PHE A 253 9.18 4.90 3.81
C PHE A 253 9.41 5.82 2.61
N PHE A 254 8.68 6.93 2.51
CA PHE A 254 8.81 7.85 1.38
C PHE A 254 10.17 8.57 1.35
N LEU A 255 10.75 8.86 2.52
CA LEU A 255 12.08 9.45 2.61
C LEU A 255 13.13 8.46 2.08
N HIS A 256 13.13 7.21 2.54
CA HIS A 256 14.07 6.20 2.05
C HIS A 256 13.85 5.86 0.57
N LEU A 257 12.59 5.82 0.12
CA LEU A 257 12.27 5.63 -1.30
C LEU A 257 12.82 6.78 -2.16
N SER A 258 12.71 8.03 -1.70
CA SER A 258 13.23 9.20 -2.42
C SER A 258 14.76 9.21 -2.51
N VAL A 259 15.44 8.89 -1.41
CA VAL A 259 16.90 8.79 -1.34
C VAL A 259 17.38 7.65 -2.26
N PHE A 260 16.71 6.50 -2.20
CA PHE A 260 17.00 5.37 -3.05
C PHE A 260 16.88 5.70 -4.54
N PHE A 261 15.79 6.31 -4.99
CA PHE A 261 15.65 6.67 -6.41
C PHE A 261 16.68 7.71 -6.84
N LYS A 262 16.99 8.68 -5.97
CA LYS A 262 18.05 9.66 -6.25
C LYS A 262 19.40 8.98 -6.44
N ASP A 263 19.77 8.07 -5.56
CA ASP A 263 21.04 7.35 -5.63
C ASP A 263 21.08 6.35 -6.80
N ALA A 264 19.97 5.67 -7.08
CA ALA A 264 19.83 4.77 -8.22
C ALA A 264 19.96 5.53 -9.55
N MET A 265 19.31 6.70 -9.69
CA MET A 265 19.42 7.55 -10.88
C MET A 265 20.85 8.00 -11.13
N ASN A 266 21.57 8.45 -10.10
CA ASN A 266 22.99 8.79 -10.20
C ASN A 266 23.82 7.59 -10.71
N VAL A 267 23.51 6.37 -10.26
CA VAL A 267 24.20 5.17 -10.72
C VAL A 267 23.81 4.81 -12.16
N PHE A 268 22.55 4.97 -12.56
CA PHE A 268 22.11 4.75 -13.94
C PHE A 268 22.78 5.72 -14.93
N GLU A 269 22.96 6.99 -14.55
CA GLU A 269 23.71 7.96 -15.35
C GLU A 269 25.19 7.53 -15.53
N LEU A 270 25.83 7.02 -14.48
CA LEU A 270 27.18 6.47 -14.56
C LEU A 270 27.26 5.24 -15.47
N VAL A 271 26.27 4.34 -15.41
CA VAL A 271 26.18 3.18 -16.32
C VAL A 271 25.99 3.65 -17.76
N ALA A 272 25.08 4.59 -18.01
CA ALA A 272 24.85 5.14 -19.35
C ALA A 272 26.11 5.83 -19.92
N SER A 273 26.84 6.57 -19.08
CA SER A 273 28.13 7.18 -19.44
C SER A 273 29.19 6.12 -19.79
N ALA A 274 29.33 5.07 -18.98
CA ALA A 274 30.23 3.96 -19.25
C ALA A 274 29.89 3.25 -20.58
N LEU A 275 28.61 2.98 -20.83
CA LEU A 275 28.15 2.39 -22.10
C LEU A 275 28.38 3.30 -23.30
N SER A 276 28.19 4.61 -23.14
CA SER A 276 28.53 5.57 -24.20
C SER A 276 30.03 5.62 -24.47
N SER A 277 30.87 5.45 -23.45
CA SER A 277 32.32 5.37 -23.58
C SER A 277 32.74 4.13 -24.37
N VAL A 278 32.21 2.95 -24.00
CA VAL A 278 32.41 1.69 -24.75
C VAL A 278 32.01 1.87 -26.21
N LYS A 279 30.84 2.47 -26.48
CA LYS A 279 30.37 2.75 -27.84
C LYS A 279 31.32 3.69 -28.62
N ASN A 280 31.83 4.73 -27.98
CA ASN A 280 32.63 5.77 -28.64
C ASN A 280 34.10 5.36 -28.83
N ASN A 281 34.69 4.62 -27.88
CA ASN A 281 36.07 4.12 -27.94
C ASN A 281 36.32 3.28 -29.19
N ARG A 282 35.30 2.56 -29.65
CA ARG A 282 35.37 1.70 -30.81
C ARG A 282 35.70 2.42 -32.11
N SER A 283 35.51 3.74 -32.19
CA SER A 283 35.70 4.54 -33.41
C SER A 283 35.00 3.96 -34.65
N VAL A 284 34.04 3.03 -34.47
CA VAL A 284 33.43 2.24 -35.55
C VAL A 284 32.74 3.15 -36.55
N SER A 285 32.05 4.20 -36.09
CA SER A 285 31.49 5.22 -36.99
C SER A 285 32.57 5.93 -37.81
N ARG A 286 33.75 6.19 -37.24
CA ARG A 286 34.88 6.79 -37.96
C ARG A 286 35.48 5.79 -38.95
N ARG A 287 35.68 4.53 -38.56
CA ARG A 287 36.22 3.47 -39.43
C ARG A 287 35.26 3.16 -40.58
N ILE A 288 33.97 3.01 -40.32
CA ILE A 288 32.92 2.83 -41.35
C ILE A 288 32.89 4.01 -42.31
N ASN A 289 32.96 5.25 -41.81
CA ASN A 289 32.97 6.42 -42.69
C ASN A 289 34.25 6.50 -43.54
N LEU A 290 35.42 6.16 -42.98
CA LEU A 290 36.67 6.10 -43.72
C LEU A 290 36.66 4.98 -44.76
N GLU A 291 36.13 3.79 -44.43
CA GLU A 291 35.97 2.68 -45.36
C GLU A 291 34.98 3.02 -46.48
N LYS A 292 33.85 3.67 -46.16
CA LYS A 292 32.91 4.18 -47.17
C LYS A 292 33.57 5.20 -48.11
N GLN A 293 34.39 6.11 -47.57
CA GLN A 293 35.16 7.07 -48.37
C GLN A 293 36.22 6.38 -49.23
N ALA A 294 36.95 5.41 -48.68
CA ALA A 294 37.96 4.65 -49.42
C ALA A 294 37.33 3.81 -50.55
N ALA A 295 36.19 3.17 -50.29
CA ALA A 295 35.43 2.42 -51.30
C ALA A 295 34.91 3.34 -52.42
N ALA A 296 34.36 4.51 -52.07
CA ALA A 296 33.94 5.50 -53.06
C ALA A 296 35.12 6.02 -53.91
N ALA A 297 36.27 6.29 -53.29
CA ALA A 297 37.48 6.71 -54.00
C ALA A 297 37.99 5.60 -54.94
N ALA A 298 38.05 4.35 -54.47
CA ALA A 298 38.45 3.20 -55.28
C ALA A 298 37.51 2.98 -56.49
N ALA A 299 36.20 3.13 -56.30
CA ALA A 299 35.23 3.05 -57.39
C ALA A 299 35.46 4.17 -58.43
N THR A 300 35.76 5.40 -58.00
CA THR A 300 36.08 6.49 -58.95
C THR A 300 37.38 6.25 -59.71
N VAL A 301 38.42 5.70 -59.09
CA VAL A 301 39.69 5.36 -59.75
C VAL A 301 39.55 4.19 -60.73
N ALA A 302 38.75 3.17 -60.37
CA ALA A 302 38.44 2.06 -61.26
C ALA A 302 37.65 2.53 -62.50
N THR A 303 36.69 3.43 -62.31
CA THR A 303 35.91 4.01 -63.41
C THR A 303 36.78 4.91 -64.31
N ALA A 304 37.69 5.69 -63.72
CA ALA A 304 38.63 6.52 -64.47
C ALA A 304 39.67 5.70 -65.24
N SER A 305 40.15 4.57 -64.68
CA SER A 305 41.08 3.67 -65.38
C SER A 305 40.37 2.88 -66.50
N SER A 306 39.09 2.55 -66.33
CA SER A 306 38.27 1.89 -67.36
C SER A 306 37.95 2.81 -68.55
N LEU A 307 37.95 4.13 -68.38
CA LEU A 307 37.73 5.08 -69.47
C LEU A 307 38.99 5.38 -70.31
N CYS A 308 40.18 5.05 -69.83
CA CYS A 308 41.45 5.30 -70.56
C CYS A 308 41.91 4.14 -71.45
N THR A 309 41.19 3.01 -71.47
CA THR A 309 41.54 1.81 -72.26
C THR A 309 40.45 1.47 -73.28
N THR A 310 40.20 2.35 -74.24
CA THR A 310 39.43 2.00 -75.45
C THR A 310 40.02 2.64 -76.71
N THR A 311 41.15 2.11 -77.20
CA THR A 311 41.42 2.11 -78.65
C THR A 311 42.27 0.89 -79.08
N ALA A 312 41.64 0.02 -79.87
CA ALA A 312 42.18 -0.81 -80.97
C ALA A 312 43.03 -2.08 -80.70
N LEU A 313 42.30 -3.22 -80.71
CA LEU A 313 42.49 -4.47 -81.49
C LEU A 313 43.48 -5.60 -81.06
N PRO A 314 43.15 -6.89 -81.39
CA PRO A 314 43.46 -8.11 -80.61
C PRO A 314 44.14 -9.26 -81.43
N ARG A 315 44.48 -10.41 -80.80
CA ARG A 315 44.32 -11.81 -81.35
C ARG A 315 45.00 -12.94 -80.51
N LEU A 316 44.26 -14.08 -80.42
CA LEU A 316 44.68 -15.51 -80.28
C LEU A 316 45.27 -15.96 -78.90
N VAL A 317 44.99 -17.14 -78.29
CA VAL A 317 44.32 -18.40 -78.70
C VAL A 317 44.10 -19.35 -77.47
N GLU A 318 43.15 -20.30 -77.58
CA GLU A 318 42.93 -21.59 -76.82
C GLU A 318 42.59 -21.56 -75.31
N GLU A 319 41.41 -21.97 -74.80
CA GLU A 319 40.58 -23.21 -74.79
C GLU A 319 40.99 -24.29 -73.73
N LYS A 320 39.99 -24.69 -72.90
CA LYS A 320 39.88 -25.84 -71.95
C LYS A 320 40.58 -25.69 -70.57
N THR A 321 39.95 -25.82 -69.39
CA THR A 321 38.97 -26.83 -68.92
C THR A 321 38.40 -26.45 -67.52
N ALA A 322 37.06 -26.39 -67.38
CA ALA A 322 36.19 -26.76 -66.22
C ALA A 322 36.40 -26.13 -64.78
N PRO A 323 35.44 -26.27 -63.82
CA PRO A 323 34.52 -25.18 -63.47
C PRO A 323 34.42 -24.87 -61.95
N SER A 324 34.20 -23.61 -61.54
CA SER A 324 33.57 -23.34 -60.23
C SER A 324 32.81 -22.01 -60.17
N THR A 325 31.48 -22.14 -60.03
CA THR A 325 30.58 -21.36 -59.17
C THR A 325 30.70 -19.82 -59.14
N SER A 326 29.85 -19.17 -59.94
CA SER A 326 29.02 -18.04 -59.49
C SER A 326 28.08 -18.52 -58.37
N PRO A 327 27.75 -17.75 -57.30
CA PRO A 327 27.25 -16.38 -57.40
C PRO A 327 27.75 -15.44 -56.27
N THR A 328 27.60 -14.12 -56.43
CA THR A 328 27.36 -13.22 -55.28
C THR A 328 26.81 -11.89 -55.80
N HIS A 329 25.58 -11.96 -56.30
CA HIS A 329 24.68 -10.80 -56.44
C HIS A 329 24.06 -10.40 -55.08
N GLU A 330 24.63 -10.84 -53.94
CA GLU A 330 23.98 -10.78 -52.61
C GLU A 330 24.34 -9.56 -51.75
N LEU A 331 25.35 -8.75 -52.10
CA LEU A 331 25.71 -7.59 -51.27
C LEU A 331 24.94 -6.30 -51.61
N GLU A 332 24.32 -6.22 -52.78
CA GLU A 332 23.55 -5.05 -53.22
C GLU A 332 22.08 -5.05 -52.75
N TYR A 333 21.61 -6.19 -52.23
CA TYR A 333 20.26 -6.34 -51.63
C TYR A 333 20.23 -6.25 -50.10
N LEU A 334 21.38 -6.28 -49.41
CA LEU A 334 21.44 -6.20 -47.93
C LEU A 334 21.29 -4.78 -47.36
N PHE A 335 21.42 -3.74 -48.20
CA PHE A 335 21.35 -2.33 -47.78
C PHE A 335 20.34 -1.49 -48.58
N SER A 336 19.49 -2.13 -49.38
CA SER A 336 18.45 -1.45 -50.16
C SER A 336 17.10 -1.61 -49.46
N ALA A 337 16.62 -0.52 -48.84
CA ALA A 337 15.29 -0.44 -48.25
C ALA A 337 14.21 -0.54 -49.35
N GLN A 338 13.74 -1.75 -49.63
CA GLN A 338 12.50 -1.95 -50.38
C GLN A 338 11.31 -1.66 -49.45
N LEU A 339 10.77 -0.45 -49.62
CA LEU A 339 9.39 -0.11 -49.30
C LEU A 339 8.47 -1.13 -50.02
N GLY A 340 7.74 -1.96 -49.28
CA GLY A 340 6.85 -2.97 -49.85
C GLY A 340 5.87 -3.50 -48.81
N GLU A 341 4.60 -3.26 -49.06
CA GLU A 341 3.40 -3.51 -48.25
C GLU A 341 3.20 -4.98 -47.83
N GLY A 342 2.60 -5.21 -46.65
CA GLY A 342 1.70 -6.36 -46.45
C GLY A 342 1.87 -7.18 -45.16
N SER A 343 0.80 -7.18 -44.34
CA SER A 343 0.39 -8.21 -43.35
C SER A 343 1.11 -8.19 -41.98
N VAL A 344 0.60 -7.50 -40.94
CA VAL A 344 -0.56 -7.79 -40.06
C VAL A 344 -0.54 -9.17 -39.39
N SER A 345 -0.34 -9.18 -38.07
CA SER A 345 -1.04 -10.10 -37.15
C SER A 345 -1.18 -9.46 -35.76
N HIS A 346 -2.43 -9.35 -35.35
CA HIS A 346 -3.03 -8.66 -34.21
C HIS A 346 -2.61 -9.13 -32.81
N ILE A 347 -2.47 -8.17 -31.88
CA ILE A 347 -2.93 -8.34 -30.49
C ILE A 347 -3.89 -7.17 -30.20
N ASN A 348 -5.17 -7.50 -30.15
CA ASN A 348 -6.26 -6.60 -29.74
C ASN A 348 -6.39 -6.62 -28.21
N LEU A 349 -6.36 -5.45 -27.58
CA LEU A 349 -7.04 -5.18 -26.32
C LEU A 349 -7.71 -3.82 -26.48
N THR A 350 -8.98 -3.88 -26.88
CA THR A 350 -9.93 -2.78 -27.04
C THR A 350 -10.49 -2.33 -25.68
N GLU A 351 -10.44 -1.01 -25.48
CA GLU A 351 -11.46 -0.14 -24.88
C GLU A 351 -12.53 -0.76 -23.97
N ASP A 352 -12.48 -0.37 -22.69
CA ASP A 352 -13.66 0.13 -22.01
C ASP A 352 -13.25 1.21 -20.99
N GLU A 353 -14.10 2.23 -20.85
CA GLU A 353 -14.05 3.33 -19.85
C GLU A 353 -13.12 4.53 -20.10
N ILE A 354 -13.35 5.16 -21.26
CA ILE A 354 -13.48 6.61 -21.35
C ILE A 354 -14.68 7.06 -20.49
N ASN A 355 -14.48 7.89 -19.46
CA ASN A 355 -15.27 9.12 -19.26
C ASN A 355 -14.93 9.90 -17.97
N ARG A 356 -14.50 11.15 -18.19
CA ARG A 356 -14.89 12.39 -17.50
C ARG A 356 -14.42 12.62 -16.05
N GLY A 357 -13.62 13.68 -15.88
CA GLY A 357 -13.57 14.39 -14.59
C GLY A 357 -12.44 15.39 -14.37
N THR A 358 -12.16 16.26 -15.35
CA THR A 358 -11.26 17.42 -15.23
C THR A 358 -11.69 18.39 -14.11
N ARG A 359 -10.75 18.84 -13.26
CA ARG A 359 -10.65 20.10 -12.46
C ARG A 359 -9.87 19.78 -11.17
N GLU A 360 -8.89 20.51 -10.67
CA GLU A 360 -8.23 21.78 -10.98
C GLU A 360 -6.89 21.74 -10.19
N PHE A 361 -5.83 22.31 -10.76
CA PHE A 361 -4.53 22.53 -10.13
C PHE A 361 -4.61 23.63 -9.05
N THR A 362 -3.82 23.53 -7.97
CA THR A 362 -2.96 24.63 -7.48
C THR A 362 -1.96 24.16 -6.42
N ASP A 363 -0.68 24.39 -6.74
CA ASP A 363 0.46 24.80 -5.91
C ASP A 363 0.88 24.04 -4.63
N ILE A 364 2.02 23.35 -4.73
CA ILE A 364 2.89 23.00 -3.58
C ILE A 364 4.37 23.41 -3.82
N ASP A 365 4.70 24.15 -4.89
CA ASP A 365 6.11 24.50 -5.21
C ASP A 365 6.71 25.71 -4.46
N ASP A 366 6.09 26.19 -3.37
CA ASP A 366 6.60 27.32 -2.56
C ASP A 366 7.17 26.92 -1.17
N ILE A 367 7.40 25.64 -0.89
CA ILE A 367 7.88 25.19 0.44
C ILE A 367 9.41 25.06 0.55
N PHE A 368 10.16 25.13 -0.56
CA PHE A 368 11.63 24.98 -0.53
C PHE A 368 12.36 26.11 -1.28
N LYS A 369 12.24 27.33 -0.74
CA LYS A 369 13.21 28.44 -0.82
C LYS A 369 13.28 29.09 0.55
#